data_AF-A0A6A0GRT4-F1
#
_entry.id   AF-A0A6A0GRT4-F1
#
_cell.length_a   1.000
_cell.length_b   1.000
_cell.length_c   1.000
_cell.angle_alpha   90.00
_cell.angle_beta   90.00
_cell.angle_gamma   90.00
#
_symmetry.space_group_name_H-M   'P 1'
#
loop_
_entity.id
_entity.type
_entity.pdbx_description
1 polymer ?
#
loop_
_entity_poly.entity_id
_entity_poly.type
_entity_poly.pdbx_seq_one_letter_code
_entity_poly.pdbx_strand_id
1 'polypeptide(L)'
;MIGTGQAMMAVPYSPGLGTKQMLWLLNCGILGLVVAPVGALGGAIALRAAWYTAGIVGGLSTVAACAPSDQFLKWAGPLGIGLGGVLVASIGSMFVPATTTLGLSLYSISLYGGLLLFSAFLLYDTQKIIRKAETHPVSHNPYSGWSVAPFDPINASHHIVMDALNIFIRMAQILAMGGNRRK
;
A
#
# COMPACT_ATOMS: atom_id res chain seq x y z
N MET A 1 -8.45 -0.79 11.23
CA MET A 1 -7.26 -0.75 10.37
C MET A 1 -6.34 -1.92 10.69
N ILE A 2 -5.51 -1.85 11.74
CA ILE A 2 -4.56 -2.93 12.06
C ILE A 2 -5.28 -4.21 12.55
N GLY A 3 -6.22 -4.11 13.49
CA GLY A 3 -6.90 -5.28 14.06
C GLY A 3 -7.74 -6.10 13.05
N THR A 4 -8.39 -5.43 12.10
CA THR A 4 -9.16 -6.10 11.03
C THR A 4 -8.27 -6.74 9.99
N GLY A 5 -7.05 -6.20 9.78
CA GLY A 5 -6.03 -6.82 8.92
C GLY A 5 -5.45 -8.06 9.58
N GLN A 6 -5.07 -7.95 10.87
CA GLN A 6 -4.57 -9.07 11.65
C GLN A 6 -5.59 -10.21 11.76
N ALA A 7 -6.88 -9.89 11.93
CA ALA A 7 -7.95 -10.90 11.93
C ALA A 7 -8.10 -11.63 10.58
N MET A 8 -7.96 -10.91 9.46
CA MET A 8 -7.98 -11.51 8.12
C MET A 8 -6.75 -12.39 7.85
N MET A 9 -5.59 -11.99 8.39
CA MET A 9 -4.33 -12.73 8.27
C MET A 9 -4.30 -13.98 9.14
N ALA A 10 -5.00 -13.98 10.28
CA ALA A 10 -5.06 -15.10 11.21
C ALA A 10 -5.96 -16.25 10.72
N VAL A 11 -6.90 -16.00 9.80
CA VAL A 11 -7.81 -17.03 9.29
C VAL A 11 -7.14 -17.82 8.16
N PRO A 12 -7.09 -19.16 8.22
CA PRO A 12 -6.49 -19.97 7.17
C PRO A 12 -7.23 -19.82 5.83
N TYR A 13 -6.50 -19.89 4.72
CA TYR A 13 -7.08 -19.77 3.39
C TYR A 13 -7.89 -21.04 3.05
N SER A 14 -9.16 -20.84 2.69
CA SER A 14 -10.02 -21.88 2.11
C SER A 14 -10.34 -21.50 0.66
N PRO A 15 -10.17 -22.39 -0.32
CA PRO A 15 -10.59 -22.12 -1.69
C PRO A 15 -12.12 -21.95 -1.77
N GLY A 16 -12.59 -20.87 -2.41
CA GLY A 16 -14.02 -20.53 -2.58
C GLY A 16 -14.44 -19.18 -1.97
N LEU A 17 -15.73 -18.84 -2.06
CA LEU A 17 -16.35 -17.71 -1.35
C LEU A 17 -16.47 -18.01 0.15
N GLY A 18 -15.37 -17.85 0.88
CA GLY A 18 -15.28 -18.19 2.29
C GLY A 18 -15.20 -16.98 3.24
N THR A 19 -15.13 -17.28 4.53
CA THR A 19 -14.96 -16.31 5.64
C THR A 19 -13.82 -15.32 5.39
N LYS A 20 -12.77 -15.76 4.71
CA LYS A 20 -11.59 -14.92 4.42
C LYS A 20 -11.87 -13.78 3.44
N GLN A 21 -12.68 -14.02 2.41
CA GLN A 21 -13.06 -12.98 1.45
C GLN A 21 -14.07 -12.01 2.05
N MET A 22 -14.97 -12.50 2.92
CA MET A 22 -15.85 -11.63 3.70
C MET A 22 -15.06 -10.73 4.66
N LEU A 23 -14.06 -11.28 5.35
CA LEU A 23 -13.15 -10.49 6.20
C LEU A 23 -12.33 -9.48 5.39
N TRP A 24 -11.93 -9.84 4.17
CA TRP A 24 -11.27 -8.91 3.26
C TRP A 24 -12.19 -7.77 2.82
N LEU A 25 -13.42 -8.08 2.41
CA LEU A 25 -14.43 -7.07 2.07
C LEU A 25 -14.75 -6.16 3.26
N LEU A 26 -14.91 -6.74 4.45
CA LEU A 26 -15.11 -5.99 5.69
C LEU A 26 -13.91 -5.07 5.96
N ASN A 27 -12.69 -5.58 5.79
CA ASN A 27 -11.49 -4.79 5.94
C ASN A 27 -11.50 -3.61 4.95
N CYS A 28 -11.73 -3.85 3.66
CA CYS A 28 -11.85 -2.82 2.63
C CYS A 28 -12.92 -1.77 2.97
N GLY A 29 -14.08 -2.19 3.49
CA GLY A 29 -15.13 -1.28 3.94
C GLY A 29 -14.68 -0.38 5.10
N ILE A 30 -13.99 -0.93 6.09
CA ILE A 30 -13.42 -0.17 7.21
C ILE A 30 -12.32 0.78 6.73
N LEU A 31 -11.47 0.35 5.80
CA LEU A 31 -10.47 1.23 5.18
C LEU A 31 -11.12 2.40 4.46
N GLY A 32 -12.17 2.14 3.66
CA GLY A 32 -12.94 3.17 2.98
C GLY A 32 -13.58 4.17 3.94
N LEU A 33 -14.13 3.69 5.07
CA LEU A 33 -14.73 4.56 6.09
C LEU A 33 -13.69 5.45 6.79
N VAL A 34 -12.48 4.94 7.05
CA VAL A 34 -11.38 5.73 7.61
C VAL A 34 -10.88 6.79 6.63
N VAL A 35 -10.94 6.50 5.32
CA VAL A 35 -10.54 7.43 4.26
C VAL A 35 -11.66 8.42 3.90
N ALA A 36 -12.91 8.17 4.29
CA ALA A 36 -14.06 9.02 3.99
C ALA A 36 -13.86 10.53 4.29
N PRO A 37 -13.17 10.95 5.38
CA PRO A 37 -12.88 12.37 5.63
C PRO A 37 -12.03 13.04 4.54
N VAL A 38 -11.23 12.29 3.78
CA VAL A 38 -10.49 12.80 2.61
C VAL A 38 -11.47 13.23 1.51
N GLY A 39 -12.63 12.60 1.40
CA GLY A 39 -13.71 13.01 0.49
C GLY A 39 -14.30 14.38 0.83
N ALA A 40 -14.19 14.83 2.09
CA ALA A 40 -14.61 16.17 2.51
C ALA A 40 -13.71 17.28 1.92
N LEU A 41 -12.51 16.95 1.40
CA LEU A 41 -11.67 17.88 0.64
C LEU A 41 -12.26 18.22 -0.75
N GLY A 42 -13.30 17.50 -1.19
CA GLY A 42 -14.05 17.73 -2.41
C GLY A 42 -14.18 16.46 -3.26
N GLY A 43 -15.42 16.06 -3.56
CA GLY A 43 -15.70 14.84 -4.34
C GLY A 43 -15.04 14.80 -5.72
N ALA A 44 -14.94 15.96 -6.40
CA ALA A 44 -14.24 16.07 -7.69
C ALA A 44 -12.71 15.87 -7.56
N ILE A 45 -12.12 16.28 -6.43
CA ILE A 45 -10.69 16.09 -6.16
C ILE A 45 -10.41 14.63 -5.85
N ALA A 46 -11.27 13.99 -5.04
CA ALA A 46 -11.19 12.57 -4.75
C ALA A 46 -11.27 11.70 -6.01
N LEU A 47 -12.17 12.02 -6.95
CA LEU A 47 -12.29 11.29 -8.21
C LEU A 47 -11.03 11.43 -9.09
N ARG A 48 -10.44 12.64 -9.16
CA ARG A 48 -9.19 12.86 -9.88
C ARG A 48 -8.02 12.13 -9.23
N ALA A 49 -7.92 12.19 -7.90
CA ALA A 49 -6.93 11.44 -7.14
C ALA A 49 -7.06 9.93 -7.38
N ALA A 50 -8.28 9.41 -7.46
CA ALA A 50 -8.55 8.01 -7.76
C ALA A 50 -8.04 7.62 -9.16
N TRP A 51 -8.32 8.43 -10.18
CA TRP A 51 -7.81 8.19 -11.53
C TRP A 51 -6.28 8.24 -11.63
N TYR A 52 -5.64 9.22 -10.99
CA TYR A 52 -4.17 9.27 -10.96
C TYR A 52 -3.57 8.10 -10.21
N THR A 53 -4.19 7.69 -9.10
CA THR A 53 -3.75 6.50 -8.34
C THR A 53 -3.92 5.24 -9.18
N ALA A 54 -5.04 5.08 -9.89
CA ALA A 54 -5.25 3.94 -10.79
C ALA A 54 -4.18 3.88 -11.89
N GLY A 55 -3.79 5.03 -12.45
CA GLY A 55 -2.70 5.12 -13.43
C GLY A 55 -1.33 4.75 -12.83
N ILE A 56 -1.01 5.25 -11.65
CA ILE A 56 0.26 4.96 -10.94
C ILE A 56 0.33 3.48 -10.57
N VAL A 57 -0.69 2.96 -9.88
CA VAL A 57 -0.78 1.57 -9.44
C VAL A 57 -0.74 0.63 -10.65
N GLY A 58 -1.53 0.91 -11.70
CA GLY A 58 -1.56 0.11 -12.92
C GLY A 58 -0.22 0.12 -13.66
N GLY A 59 0.37 1.30 -13.87
CA GLY A 59 1.64 1.45 -14.59
C GLY A 59 2.84 0.86 -13.84
N LEU A 60 2.89 0.99 -12.52
CA LEU A 60 3.95 0.38 -11.72
C LEU A 60 3.77 -1.14 -11.64
N SER A 61 2.54 -1.64 -11.52
CA SER A 61 2.28 -3.08 -11.50
C SER A 61 2.69 -3.77 -12.80
N THR A 62 2.49 -3.11 -13.96
CA THR A 62 2.93 -3.66 -15.26
C THR A 62 4.45 -3.67 -15.38
N VAL A 63 5.14 -2.61 -14.95
CA VAL A 63 6.61 -2.58 -14.91
C VAL A 63 7.15 -3.66 -13.98
N ALA A 64 6.55 -3.83 -12.80
CA ALA A 64 6.90 -4.87 -11.84
C ALA A 64 6.73 -6.28 -12.43
N ALA A 65 5.64 -6.52 -13.16
CA ALA A 65 5.41 -7.81 -13.83
C ALA A 65 6.45 -8.12 -14.92
N CYS A 66 7.06 -7.10 -15.53
CA CYS A 66 8.07 -7.25 -16.57
C CYS A 66 9.52 -7.20 -16.03
N ALA A 67 9.73 -6.91 -14.75
CA ALA A 67 11.07 -6.68 -14.18
C ALA A 67 11.67 -7.95 -13.53
N PRO A 68 12.97 -8.24 -13.74
CA PRO A 68 13.61 -9.47 -13.27
C PRO A 68 13.73 -9.57 -11.75
N SER A 69 13.49 -10.77 -11.20
CA SER A 69 13.24 -11.04 -9.78
C SER A 69 14.47 -11.17 -8.86
N ASP A 70 15.69 -11.06 -9.38
CA ASP A 70 16.91 -11.26 -8.56
C ASP A 70 17.31 -10.03 -7.73
N GLN A 71 16.66 -8.87 -7.93
CA GLN A 71 16.93 -7.65 -7.17
C GLN A 71 16.14 -7.54 -5.85
N PHE A 72 15.20 -8.45 -5.56
CA PHE A 72 14.23 -8.32 -4.47
C PHE A 72 14.82 -8.27 -3.05
N LEU A 73 15.99 -8.84 -2.80
CA LEU A 73 16.57 -8.76 -1.45
C LEU A 73 17.37 -7.47 -1.21
N LYS A 74 17.90 -6.86 -2.28
CA LYS A 74 18.79 -5.69 -2.18
C LYS A 74 18.03 -4.39 -1.94
N TRP A 75 16.78 -4.30 -2.38
CA TRP A 75 15.96 -3.08 -2.24
C TRP A 75 15.14 -3.00 -0.95
N ALA A 76 14.93 -4.12 -0.25
CA ALA A 76 14.19 -4.13 1.01
C ALA A 76 14.84 -3.27 2.10
N GLY A 77 16.18 -3.26 2.17
CA GLY A 77 16.94 -2.44 3.12
C GLY A 77 16.74 -0.93 2.90
N PRO A 78 17.05 -0.39 1.70
CA PRO A 78 16.82 1.01 1.37
C PRO A 78 15.36 1.46 1.50
N LEU A 79 14.39 0.64 1.06
CA LEU A 79 12.97 0.94 1.21
C LEU A 79 12.56 1.06 2.69
N GLY A 80 13.06 0.17 3.55
CA GLY A 80 12.83 0.22 4.99
C GLY A 80 13.38 1.49 5.65
N ILE A 81 14.59 1.91 5.27
CA ILE A 81 15.20 3.16 5.77
C ILE A 81 14.37 4.38 5.33
N GLY A 82 13.95 4.41 4.07
CA GLY A 82 13.08 5.46 3.56
C GLY A 82 11.74 5.53 4.30
N LEU A 83 11.14 4.38 4.65
CA LEU A 83 9.89 4.31 5.38
C LEU A 83 10.03 4.86 6.80
N GLY A 84 11.16 4.55 7.46
CA GLY A 84 11.54 5.18 8.73
C GLY A 84 11.66 6.70 8.62
N GLY A 85 12.28 7.21 7.55
CA GLY A 85 12.41 8.65 7.30
C GLY A 85 11.06 9.35 7.09
N VAL A 86 10.18 8.78 6.26
CA VAL A 86 8.81 9.31 6.03
C VAL A 86 7.97 9.23 7.30
N LEU A 87 8.12 8.17 8.10
CA LEU A 87 7.43 8.02 9.38
C LEU A 87 7.85 9.10 10.37
N VAL A 88 9.16 9.32 10.53
CA VAL A 88 9.70 10.39 11.40
C VAL A 88 9.26 11.76 10.91
N ALA A 89 9.26 12.01 9.60
CA ALA A 89 8.77 13.27 9.04
C ALA A 89 7.27 13.47 9.28
N SER A 90 6.47 12.41 9.20
CA SER A 90 5.03 12.43 9.47
C SER A 90 4.74 12.75 10.93
N ILE A 91 5.41 12.08 11.87
CA ILE A 91 5.30 12.37 13.31
C ILE A 91 5.77 13.79 13.61
N GLY A 92 6.91 14.20 13.05
CA GLY A 92 7.45 15.55 13.22
C GLY A 92 6.49 16.64 12.74
N SER A 93 5.80 16.41 11.61
CA SER A 93 4.81 17.36 11.09
C SER A 93 3.56 17.53 11.97
N MET A 94 3.28 16.59 12.89
CA MET A 94 2.16 16.72 13.84
C MET A 94 2.48 17.67 15.00
N PHE A 95 3.77 17.82 15.34
CA PHE A 95 4.23 18.65 16.46
C PHE A 95 4.81 20.00 16.01
N VAL A 96 5.10 20.15 14.71
CA VAL A 96 5.63 21.39 14.14
C VAL A 96 4.53 22.10 13.33
N PRO A 97 4.21 23.37 13.63
CA PRO A 97 3.21 24.12 12.88
C PRO A 97 3.52 24.17 11.38
N ALA A 98 2.51 23.89 10.55
CA ALA A 98 2.61 23.94 9.09
C ALA A 98 2.86 25.36 8.52
N THR A 99 2.96 26.38 9.39
CA THR A 99 3.31 27.76 9.06
C THR A 99 4.82 28.02 9.12
N THR A 100 5.59 27.13 9.75
CA THR A 100 7.06 27.26 9.85
C THR A 100 7.74 26.58 8.66
N THR A 101 8.88 27.10 8.22
CA THR A 101 9.68 26.52 7.11
C THR A 101 10.05 25.05 7.34
N LEU A 102 10.34 24.68 8.60
CA LEU A 102 10.55 23.29 9.02
C LEU A 102 9.26 22.45 8.97
N GLY A 103 8.11 23.02 9.31
CA GLY A 103 6.82 22.34 9.20
C GLY A 103 6.45 22.07 7.74
N LEU A 104 6.67 23.04 6.86
CA LEU A 104 6.46 22.90 5.41
C LEU A 104 7.41 21.91 4.76
N SER A 105 8.68 21.86 5.18
CA SER A 105 9.65 20.90 4.65
C SER A 105 9.33 19.48 5.12
N LEU A 106 9.03 19.28 6.42
CA LEU A 106 8.60 17.99 6.96
C LEU A 106 7.31 17.50 6.30
N TYR A 107 6.35 18.39 6.10
CA TYR A 107 5.10 18.07 5.42
C TYR A 107 5.32 17.71 3.95
N SER A 108 6.20 18.41 3.22
CA SER A 108 6.56 18.09 1.84
C SER A 108 7.31 16.76 1.72
N ILE A 109 8.24 16.48 2.63
CA ILE A 109 8.94 15.18 2.72
C ILE A 109 7.92 14.07 3.01
N SER A 110 7.00 14.31 3.94
CA SER A 110 5.96 13.34 4.25
C SER A 110 5.14 13.05 3.00
N LEU A 111 4.63 14.06 2.29
CA LEU A 111 3.76 13.89 1.12
C LEU A 111 4.47 13.31 -0.10
N TYR A 112 5.46 14.02 -0.63
CA TYR A 112 6.12 13.66 -1.88
C TYR A 112 7.12 12.52 -1.68
N GLY A 113 7.86 12.55 -0.57
CA GLY A 113 8.76 11.45 -0.20
C GLY A 113 7.97 10.18 0.10
N GLY A 114 6.87 10.29 0.84
CA GLY A 114 5.95 9.17 1.05
C GLY A 114 5.36 8.65 -0.26
N LEU A 115 4.90 9.51 -1.16
CA LEU A 115 4.33 9.10 -2.46
C LEU A 115 5.34 8.27 -3.27
N LEU A 116 6.58 8.75 -3.38
CA LEU A 116 7.67 8.05 -4.09
C LEU A 116 7.97 6.71 -3.42
N LEU A 117 8.03 6.70 -2.10
CA LEU A 117 8.32 5.52 -1.30
C LEU A 117 7.23 4.45 -1.44
N PHE A 118 5.95 4.80 -1.30
CA PHE A 118 4.83 3.85 -1.47
C PHE A 118 4.70 3.37 -2.92
N SER A 119 5.08 4.20 -3.90
CA SER A 119 5.20 3.77 -5.29
C SER A 119 6.29 2.71 -5.47
N ALA A 120 7.43 2.88 -4.78
CA ALA A 120 8.50 1.88 -4.78
C ALA A 120 8.09 0.60 -4.01
N PHE A 121 7.37 0.73 -2.88
CA PHE A 121 6.82 -0.41 -2.15
C PHE A 121 5.82 -1.20 -2.99
N LEU A 122 4.96 -0.51 -3.74
CA LEU A 122 4.04 -1.18 -4.66
C LEU A 122 4.79 -2.03 -5.69
N LEU A 123 5.87 -1.50 -6.27
CA LEU A 123 6.72 -2.26 -7.19
C LEU A 123 7.33 -3.50 -6.49
N TYR A 124 7.87 -3.28 -5.29
CA TYR A 124 8.48 -4.30 -4.46
C TYR A 124 7.51 -5.42 -4.08
N ASP A 125 6.35 -5.07 -3.55
CA ASP A 125 5.34 -6.03 -3.09
C ASP A 125 4.70 -6.76 -4.27
N THR A 126 4.53 -6.12 -5.42
CA THR A 126 4.08 -6.80 -6.65
C THR A 126 5.05 -7.91 -7.05
N GLN A 127 6.35 -7.63 -7.07
CA GLN A 127 7.35 -8.61 -7.44
C GLN A 127 7.55 -9.68 -6.36
N LYS A 128 7.39 -9.34 -5.09
CA LYS A 128 7.36 -10.28 -3.98
C LYS A 128 6.20 -11.27 -4.09
N ILE A 129 5.00 -10.80 -4.49
CA ILE A 129 3.85 -11.68 -4.76
C ILE A 129 4.15 -12.61 -5.93
N ILE A 130 4.65 -12.08 -7.05
CA ILE A 130 5.00 -12.87 -8.24
C ILE A 130 6.02 -13.94 -7.88
N ARG A 131 7.12 -13.56 -7.21
CA ARG A 131 8.15 -14.49 -6.79
C ARG A 131 7.61 -15.55 -5.83
N LYS A 132 6.75 -15.15 -4.88
CA LYS A 132 6.11 -16.10 -3.95
C LYS A 132 5.17 -17.05 -4.69
N ALA A 133 4.50 -16.60 -5.75
CA ALA A 133 3.66 -17.46 -6.60
C ALA A 133 4.50 -18.42 -7.46
N GLU A 134 5.62 -17.96 -8.01
CA GLU A 134 6.56 -18.77 -8.81
C GLU A 134 7.33 -19.80 -7.97
N THR A 135 7.69 -19.44 -6.74
CA THR A 135 8.47 -20.30 -5.83
C THR A 135 7.59 -21.13 -4.91
N HIS A 136 6.27 -20.95 -4.94
CA HIS A 136 5.36 -21.76 -4.14
C HIS A 136 5.43 -23.21 -4.66
N PRO A 137 5.85 -24.19 -3.84
CA PRO A 137 5.88 -25.57 -4.29
C PRO A 137 4.46 -26.02 -4.62
N VAL A 138 4.27 -26.52 -5.84
CA VAL A 138 3.05 -27.22 -6.24
C VAL A 138 2.84 -28.34 -5.23
N SER A 139 1.68 -28.35 -4.59
CA SER A 139 1.29 -29.16 -3.43
C SER A 139 1.27 -30.68 -3.69
N HIS A 140 2.39 -31.27 -4.12
CA HIS A 140 2.60 -32.70 -4.16
C HIS A 140 4.09 -33.04 -4.10
N ASN A 141 4.70 -32.98 -2.92
CA ASN A 141 5.91 -33.75 -2.64
C ASN A 141 5.50 -34.99 -1.82
N PRO A 142 5.40 -36.19 -2.43
CA PRO A 142 4.95 -37.40 -1.74
C PRO A 142 5.94 -37.92 -0.68
N TYR A 143 7.09 -37.27 -0.48
CA TYR A 143 8.13 -37.70 0.46
C TYR A 143 8.23 -36.84 1.74
N SER A 144 7.52 -35.72 1.83
CA SER A 144 7.53 -34.86 3.02
C SER A 144 6.14 -34.85 3.65
N GLY A 145 5.97 -35.50 4.80
CA GLY A 145 4.72 -35.54 5.59
C GLY A 145 4.26 -34.19 6.18
N TRP A 146 4.65 -33.08 5.57
CA TRP A 146 4.28 -31.72 5.92
C TRP A 146 3.45 -31.12 4.79
N SER A 147 2.15 -30.97 5.03
CA SER A 147 1.22 -30.26 4.15
C SER A 147 1.66 -28.80 4.03
N VAL A 148 2.26 -28.42 2.91
CA VAL A 148 2.64 -27.01 2.66
C VAL A 148 1.35 -26.18 2.64
N ALA A 149 1.28 -25.13 3.45
CA ALA A 149 0.08 -24.30 3.53
C ALA A 149 -0.29 -23.76 2.13
N PRO A 150 -1.59 -23.82 1.73
CA PRO A 150 -2.04 -23.30 0.44
C PRO A 150 -1.60 -21.84 0.24
N PHE A 151 -1.18 -21.49 -0.97
CA PHE A 151 -0.86 -20.10 -1.30
C PHE A 151 -2.08 -19.22 -1.00
N ASP A 152 -1.85 -18.16 -0.23
CA ASP A 152 -2.90 -17.27 0.26
C ASP A 152 -2.82 -15.91 -0.48
N PRO A 153 -3.53 -15.77 -1.61
CA PRO A 153 -3.49 -14.56 -2.43
C PRO A 153 -4.09 -13.34 -1.71
N ILE A 154 -5.01 -13.56 -0.75
CA ILE A 154 -5.70 -12.48 -0.05
C ILE A 154 -4.74 -11.79 0.93
N ASN A 155 -3.97 -12.57 1.69
CA ASN A 155 -2.96 -12.00 2.57
C ASN A 155 -1.80 -11.36 1.78
N ALA A 156 -1.42 -12.00 0.66
CA ALA A 156 -0.36 -11.48 -0.21
C ALA A 156 -0.74 -10.10 -0.81
N SER A 157 -1.96 -9.96 -1.35
CA SER A 157 -2.44 -8.71 -1.97
C SER A 157 -2.75 -7.58 -0.99
N HIS A 158 -2.89 -7.87 0.31
CA HIS A 158 -3.23 -6.87 1.31
C HIS A 158 -2.20 -5.73 1.39
N HIS A 159 -0.92 -6.03 1.23
CA HIS A 159 0.15 -5.04 1.21
C HIS A 159 0.01 -4.06 0.04
N ILE A 160 -0.27 -4.58 -1.16
CA ILE A 160 -0.51 -3.76 -2.37
C ILE A 160 -1.73 -2.84 -2.18
N VAL A 161 -2.80 -3.33 -1.54
CA VAL A 161 -3.98 -2.52 -1.23
C VAL A 161 -3.64 -1.37 -0.29
N MET A 162 -2.77 -1.59 0.71
CA MET A 162 -2.33 -0.55 1.63
C MET A 162 -1.46 0.51 0.95
N ASP A 163 -0.55 0.08 0.06
CA ASP A 163 0.28 1.02 -0.71
C ASP A 163 -0.58 1.87 -1.66
N ALA A 164 -1.54 1.26 -2.36
CA ALA A 164 -2.48 1.97 -3.21
C ALA A 164 -3.31 3.01 -2.43
N LEU A 165 -3.76 2.65 -1.22
CA LEU A 165 -4.50 3.56 -0.35
C LEU A 165 -3.62 4.72 0.14
N ASN A 166 -2.36 4.46 0.50
CA ASN A 166 -1.40 5.49 0.88
C ASN A 166 -1.08 6.44 -0.28
N ILE A 167 -0.92 5.93 -1.50
CA ILE A 167 -0.76 6.74 -2.71
C ILE A 167 -1.99 7.62 -2.94
N PHE A 168 -3.20 7.05 -2.80
CA PHE A 168 -4.45 7.79 -2.96
C PHE A 168 -4.59 8.98 -2.00
N ILE A 169 -4.40 8.76 -0.70
CA ILE A 169 -4.51 9.83 0.30
C ILE A 169 -3.57 10.98 -0.02
N ARG A 170 -2.32 10.65 -0.37
CA ARG A 170 -1.28 11.64 -0.70
C ARG A 170 -1.64 12.40 -1.96
N MET A 171 -2.19 11.73 -2.96
CA MET A 171 -2.63 12.38 -4.19
C MET A 171 -3.83 13.29 -3.98
N ALA A 172 -4.79 12.87 -3.16
CA ALA A 172 -5.91 13.71 -2.76
C ALA A 172 -5.44 14.97 -2.01
N GLN A 173 -4.48 14.82 -1.09
CA GLN A 173 -3.89 15.94 -0.34
C GLN A 173 -3.12 16.91 -1.27
N ILE A 174 -2.29 16.40 -2.18
CA ILE A 174 -1.55 17.23 -3.16
C ILE A 174 -2.53 18.04 -4.03
N LEU A 175 -3.58 17.41 -4.54
CA LEU A 175 -4.58 18.09 -5.37
C LEU A 175 -5.42 19.10 -4.59
N ALA A 176 -5.78 18.79 -3.33
CA ALA A 176 -6.52 19.71 -2.46
C ALA A 176 -5.73 20.99 -2.17
N MET A 177 -4.43 20.87 -1.91
CA MET A 177 -3.56 22.03 -1.69
C MET A 177 -3.26 22.82 -2.97
N GLY A 178 -3.12 22.13 -4.11
CA GLY A 178 -2.91 22.77 -5.41
C GLY A 178 -4.08 23.66 -5.83
N GLY A 179 -5.31 23.33 -5.41
CA GLY A 179 -6.50 24.16 -5.63
C GLY A 179 -6.52 25.44 -4.81
N ASN A 180 -5.93 25.46 -3.61
CA ASN A 180 -5.94 26.61 -2.71
C ASN A 180 -4.88 27.68 -3.04
N ARG A 181 -3.89 27.38 -3.90
CA ARG A 181 -2.89 28.36 -4.38
C ARG A 181 -3.36 29.20 -5.57
N ARG A 182 -4.50 28.86 -6.19
CA ARG A 182 -5.07 29.58 -7.35
C ARG A 182 -6.19 30.57 -6.97
N LYS A 183 -6.38 30.85 -5.69
CA LYS A 183 -7.28 31.91 -5.21
C LYS A 183 -6.50 32.94 -4.42
#